data_AF-A0A4Q9LVM9-F1
#
_entry.id   AF-A0A4Q9LVM9-F1
#
_cell.length_a   1.000
_cell.length_b   1.000
_cell.length_c   1.000
_cell.angle_alpha   90.00
_cell.angle_beta   90.00
_cell.angle_gamma   90.00
#
_symmetry.space_group_name_H-M   'P 1'
#
loop_
_entity.id
_entity.type
_entity.pdbx_description
1 polymer ?
#
loop_
_entity_poly.entity_id
_entity_poly.type
_entity_poly.pdbx_seq_one_letter_code
_entity_poly.pdbx_strand_id
1 'polypeptide(L)' 'MPSPCSLAISEGNRLMALRTIFDSVTADPKEWPRIVFFAVQTRFERMLRNGWTELHRYYNEKFGCTETLEVLKKLAQSEM' A
#
# COMPACT_ATOMS: atom_id res chain seq x y z
N MET A 1 -32.31 6.25 5.93
CA MET A 1 -30.97 6.79 6.21
C MET A 1 -30.00 5.62 6.29
N PRO A 2 -29.31 5.22 5.21
CA PRO A 2 -28.34 4.13 5.30
C PRO A 2 -27.05 4.67 5.93
N SER A 3 -26.55 3.94 6.93
CA SER A 3 -25.35 4.23 7.71
C SER A 3 -24.11 4.41 6.81
N PRO A 4 -23.20 5.35 7.12
CA PRO A 4 -22.09 5.74 6.22
C PRO A 4 -20.93 4.72 6.12
N CYS A 5 -21.03 3.52 6.71
CA CYS A 5 -19.90 2.60 6.85
C CYS A 5 -20.04 1.24 6.15
N SER A 6 -20.91 1.13 5.15
CA SER A 6 -20.89 -0.02 4.25
C SER A 6 -21.01 0.43 2.81
N LEU A 7 -20.04 1.24 2.36
CA LEU A 7 -19.70 1.17 0.95
C LEU A 7 -19.15 -0.24 0.73
N ALA A 8 -19.93 -1.09 0.07
CA ALA A 8 -19.40 -2.25 -0.62
C ALA A 8 -18.33 -1.69 -1.59
N ILE A 9 -17.08 -1.68 -1.14
CA ILE A 9 -15.96 -1.10 -1.88
C ILE A 9 -15.75 -2.02 -3.08
N SER A 10 -16.37 -1.66 -4.21
CA SER A 10 -16.05 -2.26 -5.51
C SER A 10 -14.53 -2.25 -5.69
N GLU A 11 -13.98 -3.28 -6.33
CA GLU A 11 -12.53 -3.50 -6.41
C GLU A 11 -11.76 -2.26 -6.91
N GLY A 12 -12.38 -1.44 -7.78
CA GLY A 12 -11.85 -0.14 -8.23
C GLY A 12 -11.70 0.90 -7.11
N ASN A 13 -12.64 0.97 -6.16
CA ASN A 13 -12.52 1.87 -5.01
C ASN A 13 -11.42 1.41 -4.04
N ARG A 14 -11.13 0.10 -3.95
CA ARG A 14 -10.03 -0.43 -3.11
C ARG A 14 -8.68 0.00 -3.65
N LEU A 15 -8.51 -0.09 -4.96
CA LEU A 15 -7.29 0.36 -5.64
C LEU A 15 -7.09 1.87 -5.52
N MET A 16 -8.16 2.67 -5.64
CA MET A 16 -8.10 4.11 -5.45
C MET A 16 -7.64 4.46 -4.03
N ALA A 17 -8.26 3.86 -3.01
CA ALA A 17 -7.88 4.06 -1.61
C ALA A 17 -6.44 3.57 -1.31
N LEU A 18 -5.98 2.51 -1.97
CA LEU A 18 -4.58 2.06 -1.89
C LEU A 18 -3.61 3.13 -2.39
N ARG A 19 -3.87 3.73 -3.58
CA ARG A 19 -3.05 4.84 -4.08
C ARG A 19 -3.06 6.03 -3.15
N THR A 20 -4.23 6.38 -2.59
CA THR A 20 -4.31 7.49 -1.63
C THR A 20 -3.42 7.27 -0.42
N ILE A 21 -3.33 6.02 0.08
CA ILE A 21 -2.39 5.68 1.16
C ILE A 21 -0.95 5.87 0.69
N PHE A 22 -0.60 5.38 -0.52
CA PHE A 22 0.75 5.51 -1.07
C PHE A 22 1.21 6.96 -1.24
N ASP A 23 0.29 7.82 -1.66
CA ASP A 23 0.52 9.25 -1.82
C ASP A 23 0.67 9.96 -0.46
N SER A 24 -0.18 9.60 0.51
CA SER A 24 -0.16 10.19 1.85
C SER A 24 1.13 9.90 2.64
N VAL A 25 1.81 8.79 2.35
CA VAL A 25 3.06 8.44 3.04
C VAL A 25 4.23 9.16 2.37
N THR A 26 4.83 10.08 3.12
CA THR A 26 6.09 10.75 2.75
C THR A 26 7.16 10.28 3.73
N ALA A 27 8.06 9.42 3.26
CA ALA A 27 9.12 8.80 4.05
C ALA A 27 10.28 8.39 3.14
N ASP A 28 11.44 8.12 3.72
CA ASP A 28 12.60 7.62 2.99
C ASP A 28 12.31 6.29 2.28
N PRO A 29 12.96 6.00 1.14
CA PRO A 29 12.71 4.77 0.37
C PRO A 29 12.85 3.48 1.20
N LYS A 30 13.70 3.50 2.24
CA LYS A 30 13.90 2.36 3.14
C LYS A 30 12.75 2.15 4.13
N GLU A 31 12.10 3.22 4.58
CA GLU A 31 11.03 3.17 5.60
C GLU A 31 9.63 3.21 4.97
N TRP A 32 9.51 3.80 3.79
CA TRP A 32 8.27 3.95 3.06
C TRP A 32 7.49 2.63 2.85
N PRO A 33 8.12 1.52 2.40
CA PRO A 33 7.41 0.26 2.18
C PRO A 33 6.77 -0.27 3.45
N ARG A 34 7.41 -0.05 4.60
CA ARG A 34 6.97 -0.48 5.92
C ARG A 34 5.79 0.34 6.42
N ILE A 35 5.89 1.67 6.35
CA ILE A 35 4.80 2.57 6.77
C ILE A 35 3.56 2.34 5.89
N VAL A 36 3.75 2.21 4.58
CA VAL A 36 2.67 1.93 3.65
C VAL A 36 2.04 0.57 3.93
N PHE A 37 2.84 -0.47 4.14
CA PHE A 37 2.33 -1.80 4.48
C PHE A 37 1.47 -1.75 5.74
N PHE A 38 1.94 -1.07 6.79
CA PHE A 38 1.19 -0.88 8.02
C PHE A 38 -0.12 -0.12 7.77
N ALA A 39 -0.07 1.01 7.06
CA ALA A 39 -1.26 1.81 6.75
C ALA A 39 -2.29 1.06 5.90
N VAL A 40 -1.84 0.27 4.92
CA VAL A 40 -2.72 -0.59 4.11
C VAL A 40 -3.31 -1.70 4.97
N GLN A 41 -2.52 -2.33 5.85
CA GLN A 41 -3.01 -3.36 6.76
C GLN A 41 -4.04 -2.79 7.76
N THR A 42 -3.81 -1.58 8.30
CA THR A 42 -4.78 -0.89 9.17
C THR A 42 -6.09 -0.57 8.45
N ARG A 43 -6.03 -0.19 7.17
CA ARG A 43 -7.21 0.23 6.38
C ARG A 43 -8.00 -0.94 5.80
N PHE A 44 -7.34 -2.02 5.42
CA PHE A 44 -7.95 -3.14 4.68
C PHE A 44 -7.92 -4.48 5.44
N GLU A 45 -7.46 -4.48 6.69
CA GLU A 45 -7.17 -5.64 7.56
C GLU A 45 -6.06 -6.58 7.03
N ARG A 46 -5.84 -6.60 5.71
CA ARG A 46 -4.84 -7.40 5.01
C ARG A 46 -4.39 -6.73 3.73
N MET A 47 -3.17 -7.05 3.28
CA MET A 47 -2.72 -6.67 1.94
C MET A 47 -3.63 -7.31 0.87
N LEU A 48 -4.06 -6.48 -0.09
CA LEU A 48 -4.76 -6.97 -1.27
C LEU A 48 -3.81 -7.81 -2.13
N ARG A 49 -4.31 -8.87 -2.78
CA ARG A 49 -3.51 -9.71 -3.71
C ARG A 49 -2.86 -8.87 -4.82
N ASN A 50 -3.62 -7.94 -5.40
CA ASN A 50 -3.12 -7.01 -6.42
C ASN A 50 -2.37 -5.80 -5.82
N GLY A 51 -2.48 -5.60 -4.49
CA GLY A 51 -1.88 -4.45 -3.80
C GLY A 51 -0.36 -4.51 -3.78
N TRP A 52 0.23 -5.71 -3.74
CA TRP A 52 1.69 -5.89 -3.77
C TRP A 52 2.29 -5.47 -5.11
N THR A 53 1.68 -5.86 -6.22
CA THR A 53 2.12 -5.47 -7.56
C THR A 53 1.96 -3.96 -7.76
N GLU A 54 0.86 -3.38 -7.26
CA GLU A 54 0.65 -1.93 -7.33
C GLU A 54 1.64 -1.15 -6.46
N LEU A 55 1.92 -1.63 -5.25
CA LEU A 55 2.93 -1.05 -4.35
C LEU A 55 4.31 -1.04 -5.01
N HIS A 56 4.70 -2.16 -5.64
CA HIS A 56 5.96 -2.28 -6.37
C HIS A 56 6.06 -1.31 -7.55
N ARG A 57 5.00 -1.23 -8.36
CA ARG A 57 4.93 -0.27 -9.48
C ARG A 57 5.04 1.17 -8.99
N TYR A 58 4.25 1.53 -7.98
CA TYR A 58 4.22 2.89 -7.42
C TYR A 58 5.54 3.26 -6.76
N TYR A 59 6.16 2.34 -6.02
CA TYR A 59 7.46 2.57 -5.39
C TYR A 59 8.55 2.87 -6.43
N ASN A 60 8.62 2.06 -7.48
CA ASN A 60 9.61 2.26 -8.55
C ASN A 60 9.36 3.57 -9.31
N GLU A 61 8.10 3.94 -9.54
CA GLU A 61 7.74 5.21 -10.18
C GLU A 61 8.05 6.42 -9.28
N LYS A 62 7.76 6.32 -7.97
CA LYS A 62 7.97 7.40 -6.98
C LYS A 62 9.45 7.65 -6.71
N PHE A 63 10.24 6.60 -6.55
CA PHE A 63 11.63 6.69 -6.12
C PHE A 63 12.64 6.49 -7.26
N GLY A 64 12.19 6.13 -8.46
CA GLY A 64 13.06 5.80 -9.59
C GLY A 64 13.94 4.56 -9.35
N CYS A 65 13.56 3.70 -8.39
CA CYS A 65 14.30 2.51 -8.03
C CYS A 65 13.93 1.31 -8.92
N THR A 66 14.84 0.34 -8.99
CA THR A 66 14.61 -0.99 -9.60
C THR A 66 14.58 -2.06 -8.51
N GLU A 67 13.84 -1.79 -7.45
CA GLU A 67 13.74 -2.73 -6.34
C GLU A 67 12.81 -3.87 -6.73
N THR A 68 13.09 -5.10 -6.30
CA THR A 68 12.20 -6.23 -6.62
C THR A 68 11.04 -6.30 -5.63
N LEU A 69 9.95 -6.95 -6.05
CA LEU A 69 8.80 -7.18 -5.17
C LEU A 69 9.20 -7.95 -3.90
N GLU A 70 10.19 -8.86 -4.00
CA GLU A 70 10.71 -9.61 -2.86
C GLU A 70 11.43 -8.72 -1.84
N VAL A 71 12.23 -7.75 -2.31
CA VAL A 71 12.90 -6.78 -1.43
C VAL A 71 11.86 -5.90 -0.75
N LEU A 72 10.84 -5.41 -1.47
CA LEU A 72 9.76 -4.62 -0.84
C LEU A 72 8.98 -5.42 0.19
N LYS A 73 8.69 -6.70 -0.07
CA LYS A 73 8.07 -7.59 0.92
C LYS A 73 8.96 -7.75 2.14
N LYS A 74 10.26 -7.98 1.94
CA LYS A 74 11.22 -8.07 3.04
C LYS A 74 11.30 -6.78 3.84
N LEU A 75 11.33 -5.61 3.20
CA LEU A 75 11.36 -4.30 3.89
C LEU A 75 10.07 -4.03 4.67
N ALA A 76 8.93 -4.35 4.06
CA ALA A 76 7.62 -4.21 4.69
C ALA A 76 7.41 -5.16 5.87
N GLN A 77 7.99 -6.37 5.78
CA GLN A 77 7.94 -7.39 6.83
C GLN A 77 9.17 -7.37 7.74
N SER A 78 10.16 -6.51 7.47
CA SER A 78 11.35 -6.36 8.29
C SER A 78 10.91 -5.84 9.64
N GLU A 79 11.26 -6.58 10.69
CA GLU A 79 10.70 -6.47 12.03
C GLU A 79 10.63 -5.04 12.61
N MET A 80 9.58 -4.82 13.42
CA MET A 80 9.64 -3.94 14.60
C MET A 80 10.51 -4.61 15.64
#